data_AF-A0A842M3K7-F1
#
_entry.id   AF-A0A842M3K7-F1
#
_cell.length_a   1.000
_cell.length_b   1.000
_cell.length_c   1.000
_cell.angle_alpha   90.00
_cell.angle_beta   90.00
_cell.angle_gamma   90.00
#
_symmetry.space_group_name_H-M   'P 1'
#
loop_
_entity.id
_entity.type
_entity.pdbx_description
1 polymer ?
#
loop_
_entity_poly.entity_id
_entity_poly.type
_entity_poly.pdbx_seq_one_letter_code
_entity_poly.pdbx_strand_id
1 'polypeptide(L)'
;MKIAVSGKGGVGKSTLAGTLAVLYAEEGRRVIAIDADPDSNLGDVLGVERAPPPLSKLPLIRERTEIADGVFRVNPKVDDIVERFGVSSRGVTLLVLGTIEKGGSGCFCPESAFLRAFLKHVLVREDVVILDFEAGIEHLGRGTARNVDVLLIVLEPSLKAVETARRIKKLSEDLGIRNLFAVLNKSKGEEEEIRKLLGDIPLIGSIPYDERLREADIRGEPPFEVSETLKESVKEIKERLEDLIRI
;
A
#
# COMPACT_ATOMS: atom_id res chain seq x y z
N MET A 1 -10.88 7.71 2.02
CA MET A 1 -10.50 6.47 1.31
C MET A 1 -9.15 5.95 1.79
N LYS A 2 -9.10 4.79 2.45
CA LYS A 2 -7.87 4.16 2.96
C LYS A 2 -7.67 2.78 2.33
N ILE A 3 -6.71 2.68 1.42
CA ILE A 3 -6.47 1.47 0.63
C ILE A 3 -5.14 0.86 1.05
N ALA A 4 -5.15 -0.40 1.43
CA ALA A 4 -3.94 -1.21 1.55
C ALA A 4 -3.81 -2.12 0.33
N VAL A 5 -2.61 -2.23 -0.21
CA VAL A 5 -2.28 -3.11 -1.33
C VAL A 5 -1.37 -4.22 -0.85
N SER A 6 -1.73 -5.46 -1.17
CA SER A 6 -1.04 -6.67 -0.70
C SER A 6 -1.00 -7.72 -1.81
N GLY A 7 -0.11 -8.70 -1.68
CA GLY A 7 0.13 -9.72 -2.70
C GLY A 7 1.52 -10.29 -2.59
N LYS A 8 1.90 -11.16 -3.52
CA LYS A 8 3.26 -11.74 -3.56
C LYS A 8 4.28 -10.68 -4.03
N GLY A 9 5.58 -10.91 -3.79
CA GLY A 9 6.65 -10.10 -4.39
C GLY A 9 6.60 -10.15 -5.93
N GLY A 10 6.88 -9.02 -6.60
CA GLY A 10 6.98 -8.92 -8.06
C GLY A 10 5.67 -8.92 -8.86
N VAL A 11 4.50 -8.98 -8.20
CA VAL A 11 3.19 -9.04 -8.89
C VAL A 11 2.66 -7.68 -9.37
N GLY A 12 3.38 -6.58 -9.13
CA GLY A 12 2.97 -5.22 -9.54
C GLY A 12 2.11 -4.44 -8.52
N LYS A 13 2.33 -4.68 -7.22
CA LYS A 13 1.64 -3.96 -6.12
C LYS A 13 1.92 -2.46 -6.18
N SER A 14 3.19 -2.08 -6.21
CA SER A 14 3.65 -0.69 -6.27
C SER A 14 3.15 0.02 -7.53
N THR A 15 3.13 -0.68 -8.67
CA THR A 15 2.56 -0.17 -9.92
C THR A 15 1.08 0.19 -9.76
N LEU A 16 0.26 -0.72 -9.22
CA LEU A 16 -1.15 -0.46 -8.95
C LEU A 16 -1.32 0.65 -7.90
N ALA A 17 -0.59 0.59 -6.80
CA ALA A 17 -0.66 1.54 -5.69
C ALA A 17 -0.32 2.98 -6.15
N GLY A 18 0.79 3.14 -6.87
CA GLY A 18 1.23 4.43 -7.38
C GLY A 18 0.30 4.98 -8.46
N THR A 19 -0.19 4.12 -9.37
CA THR A 19 -1.16 4.56 -10.39
C THR A 19 -2.49 4.98 -9.77
N LEU A 20 -3.01 4.23 -8.79
CA LEU A 20 -4.19 4.62 -8.02
C LEU A 20 -3.98 5.95 -7.30
N ALA A 21 -2.82 6.15 -6.67
CA ALA A 21 -2.50 7.39 -5.97
C ALA A 21 -2.53 8.59 -6.92
N VAL A 22 -1.91 8.48 -8.10
CA VAL A 22 -1.92 9.53 -9.12
C VAL A 22 -3.35 9.82 -9.60
N LEU A 23 -4.16 8.80 -9.89
CA LEU A 23 -5.55 9.02 -10.34
C LEU A 23 -6.40 9.75 -9.30
N TYR A 24 -6.28 9.41 -8.01
CA TYR A 24 -6.96 10.17 -6.96
C TYR A 24 -6.44 11.62 -6.86
N ALA A 25 -5.13 11.83 -7.05
CA ALA A 25 -4.54 13.17 -7.02
C ALA A 25 -4.98 14.03 -8.21
N GLU A 26 -5.12 13.45 -9.40
CA GLU A 26 -5.66 14.10 -10.60
C GLU A 26 -7.11 14.55 -10.43
N GLU A 27 -7.88 13.90 -9.55
CA GLU A 27 -9.22 14.33 -9.12
C GLU A 27 -9.20 15.44 -8.05
N GLY A 28 -8.03 15.99 -7.73
CA GLY A 28 -7.85 17.05 -6.74
C GLY A 28 -7.91 16.56 -5.29
N ARG A 29 -7.88 15.25 -5.05
CA ARG A 29 -7.89 14.69 -3.69
C ARG A 29 -6.51 14.85 -3.06
N ARG A 30 -6.47 15.03 -1.73
CA ARG A 30 -5.20 15.01 -0.98
C ARG A 30 -4.79 13.56 -0.77
N VAL A 31 -3.71 13.13 -1.43
CA VAL A 31 -3.25 11.74 -1.43
C VAL A 31 -1.92 11.60 -0.71
N ILE A 32 -1.86 10.66 0.23
CA ILE A 32 -0.61 10.19 0.82
C ILE A 32 -0.37 8.75 0.40
N ALA A 33 0.79 8.50 -0.19
CA ALA A 33 1.28 7.17 -0.51
C ALA A 33 2.34 6.77 0.52
N ILE A 34 2.16 5.61 1.15
CA ILE A 34 3.09 5.08 2.14
C ILE A 34 3.70 3.80 1.59
N ASP A 35 5.01 3.84 1.41
CA ASP A 35 5.83 2.70 1.03
C ASP A 35 6.32 1.99 2.30
N ALA A 36 5.86 0.76 2.51
CA ALA A 36 6.30 -0.07 3.62
C ALA A 36 7.51 -0.95 3.27
N ASP A 37 8.03 -0.84 2.05
CA ASP A 37 9.23 -1.52 1.56
C ASP A 37 10.48 -0.66 1.81
N PRO A 38 11.55 -1.19 2.43
CA PRO A 38 12.81 -0.46 2.60
C PRO A 38 13.54 -0.17 1.29
N ASP A 39 13.35 -0.99 0.24
CA ASP A 39 14.02 -0.85 -1.05
C ASP A 39 13.29 0.15 -1.98
N SER A 40 12.20 0.73 -1.47
CA SER A 40 11.37 1.80 -2.02
C SER A 40 11.02 1.71 -3.51
N ASN A 41 10.15 0.75 -3.83
CA ASN A 41 9.64 0.56 -5.20
C ASN A 41 8.56 1.60 -5.59
N LEU A 42 7.89 2.23 -4.61
CA LEU A 42 6.80 3.17 -4.89
C LEU A 42 7.30 4.55 -5.32
N GLY A 43 8.51 4.95 -4.89
CA GLY A 43 9.14 6.19 -5.30
C GLY A 43 9.41 6.26 -6.80
N ASP A 44 9.97 5.18 -7.35
CA ASP A 44 10.26 5.05 -8.77
C ASP A 44 8.97 5.09 -9.60
N VAL A 45 7.93 4.38 -9.14
CA VAL A 45 6.61 4.41 -9.78
C VAL A 45 6.06 5.84 -9.83
N LEU A 46 6.21 6.63 -8.77
CA LEU A 46 5.74 8.02 -8.72
C LEU A 46 6.66 9.02 -9.43
N GLY A 47 7.81 8.57 -9.95
CA GLY A 47 8.82 9.44 -10.58
C GLY A 47 9.50 10.38 -9.58
N VAL A 48 9.73 9.91 -8.35
CA VAL A 48 10.44 10.68 -7.33
C VAL A 48 11.95 10.52 -7.53
N GLU A 49 12.67 11.60 -7.82
CA GLU A 49 14.13 11.54 -8.04
C GLU A 49 14.91 11.08 -6.79
N ARG A 50 14.40 11.40 -5.60
CA ARG A 50 15.04 11.04 -4.33
C ARG A 50 13.98 10.63 -3.31
N ALA A 51 13.96 9.34 -3.00
CA ALA A 51 13.07 8.79 -1.97
C ALA A 51 13.25 9.50 -0.62
N PRO A 52 12.16 9.70 0.14
CA PRO A 52 12.27 10.23 1.49
C PRO A 52 13.06 9.27 2.40
N PRO A 53 13.72 9.77 3.45
CA PRO A 53 14.39 8.90 4.40
C PRO A 53 13.37 7.98 5.10
N PRO A 54 13.69 6.69 5.33
CA PRO A 54 12.79 5.81 6.05
C PRO A 54 12.45 6.35 7.44
N LEU A 55 11.16 6.45 7.76
CA LEU A 55 10.68 6.97 9.03
C LEU A 55 11.28 6.20 10.22
N SER A 56 11.45 4.88 10.09
CA SER A 56 12.05 4.00 11.11
C SER A 56 13.50 4.36 11.47
N LYS A 57 14.21 5.09 10.61
CA LYS A 57 15.61 5.50 10.81
C LYS A 57 15.74 6.93 11.34
N LEU A 58 14.64 7.62 11.60
CA LEU A 58 14.68 9.01 12.03
C LEU A 58 15.11 9.13 13.51
N PRO A 59 16.10 10.00 13.83
CA PRO A 59 16.54 10.22 15.21
C PRO A 59 15.41 10.66 16.16
N LEU A 60 14.41 11.36 15.62
CA LEU A 60 13.26 11.87 16.37
C LEU A 60 12.41 10.79 17.03
N ILE A 61 12.51 9.53 16.58
CA ILE A 61 11.77 8.43 17.19
C ILE A 61 12.14 8.35 18.67
N ARG A 62 13.44 8.33 18.99
CA ARG A 62 13.94 8.25 20.38
C ARG A 62 13.57 9.47 21.22
N GLU A 63 13.49 10.65 20.60
CA GLU A 63 13.11 11.90 21.27
C GLU A 63 11.60 11.98 21.57
N ARG A 64 10.76 11.27 20.79
CA ARG A 64 9.29 11.33 20.89
C ARG A 64 8.66 10.08 21.51
N THR A 65 9.46 9.05 21.78
CA THR A 65 9.06 7.85 22.53
C THR A 65 9.67 7.88 23.92
N GLU A 66 8.90 8.33 24.91
CA GLU A 66 9.30 8.22 26.32
C GLU A 66 8.91 6.83 26.85
N ILE A 67 9.82 6.19 27.58
CA ILE A 67 9.52 4.95 28.31
C ILE A 67 9.09 5.35 29.73
N ALA A 68 7.82 5.17 30.06
CA ALA A 68 7.32 5.35 31.42
C ALA A 68 6.66 4.03 31.87
N ASP A 69 7.13 3.46 32.98
CA ASP A 69 6.58 2.24 33.61
C ASP A 69 6.44 1.02 32.66
N GLY A 70 7.42 0.84 31.76
CA GLY A 70 7.38 -0.27 30.78
C GLY A 70 6.38 -0.07 29.64
N VAL A 71 5.72 1.09 29.56
CA VAL A 71 4.82 1.48 28.49
C VAL A 71 5.43 2.65 27.70
N PHE A 72 5.49 2.51 26.37
CA PHE A 72 5.92 3.60 25.50
C PHE A 72 4.83 4.68 25.42
N ARG A 73 5.11 5.89 25.90
CA ARG A 73 4.31 7.08 25.65
C ARG A 73 4.84 7.74 24.38
N VAL A 74 4.14 7.50 23.28
CA VAL A 74 4.35 8.25 22.03
C VAL A 74 3.64 9.59 22.19
N ASN A 75 4.38 10.69 22.26
CA ASN A 75 3.78 12.02 22.27
C ASN A 75 3.21 12.30 20.86
N PRO A 76 1.89 12.49 20.68
CA PRO A 76 1.18 12.35 19.40
C PRO A 76 1.43 13.45 18.37
N LYS A 77 2.55 14.18 18.45
CA LYS A 77 2.98 15.09 17.37
C LYS A 77 3.55 14.24 16.22
N VAL A 78 2.69 13.48 15.54
CA VAL A 78 3.00 12.83 14.26
C VAL A 78 2.40 13.61 13.09
N ASP A 79 1.59 14.63 13.40
CA ASP A 79 0.94 15.55 12.48
C ASP A 79 1.96 16.28 11.58
N ASP A 80 3.15 16.60 12.10
CA ASP A 80 4.22 17.29 11.34
C ASP A 80 5.04 16.36 10.45
N ILE A 81 4.88 15.04 10.56
CA ILE A 81 5.75 14.06 9.87
C ILE A 81 5.51 14.08 8.37
N VAL A 82 4.25 14.18 7.95
CA VAL A 82 3.89 14.25 6.53
C VAL A 82 4.51 15.47 5.88
N GLU A 83 4.42 16.64 6.52
CA GLU A 83 4.98 17.89 5.99
C GLU A 83 6.51 17.92 6.00
N ARG A 84 7.15 17.34 7.02
CA ARG A 84 8.61 17.41 7.19
C ARG A 84 9.39 16.38 6.40
N PHE A 85 8.83 15.19 6.22
CA PHE A 85 9.53 14.05 5.63
C PHE A 85 8.85 13.53 4.37
N GLY A 86 7.64 14.00 4.06
CA GLY A 86 6.96 13.67 2.82
C GLY A 86 7.65 14.31 1.62
N VAL A 87 7.75 13.55 0.53
CA VAL A 87 8.21 14.07 -0.76
C VAL A 87 7.01 14.07 -1.71
N SER A 88 6.66 15.25 -2.23
CA SER A 88 5.53 15.38 -3.14
C SER A 88 5.98 15.19 -4.59
N SER A 89 5.25 14.34 -5.32
CA SER A 89 5.36 14.17 -6.77
C SER A 89 3.96 13.96 -7.34
N ARG A 90 3.63 14.64 -8.45
CA ARG A 90 2.34 14.48 -9.16
C ARG A 90 1.09 14.60 -8.27
N GLY A 91 1.12 15.51 -7.31
CA GLY A 91 0.00 15.71 -6.36
C GLY A 91 -0.12 14.63 -5.27
N VAL A 92 0.80 13.67 -5.23
CA VAL A 92 0.88 12.61 -4.20
C VAL A 92 2.04 12.92 -3.25
N THR A 93 1.79 12.85 -1.95
CA THR A 93 2.85 12.91 -0.93
C THR A 93 3.32 11.51 -0.56
N LEU A 94 4.56 11.19 -0.90
CA LEU A 94 5.20 9.90 -0.61
C LEU A 94 5.91 9.92 0.75
N LEU A 95 5.73 8.85 1.53
CA LEU A 95 6.46 8.56 2.76
C LEU A 95 6.97 7.12 2.73
N VAL A 96 8.17 6.88 3.25
CA VAL A 96 8.76 5.53 3.36
C VAL A 96 8.82 5.15 4.83
N LEU A 97 8.23 4.03 5.24
CA LEU A 97 8.28 3.59 6.64
C LEU A 97 9.65 3.01 7.00
N GLY A 98 10.24 2.20 6.11
CA GLY A 98 11.41 1.38 6.38
C GLY A 98 11.08 0.07 7.10
N THR A 99 12.08 -0.80 7.23
CA THR A 99 11.94 -2.10 7.90
C THR A 99 11.66 -1.95 9.39
N ILE A 100 10.69 -2.71 9.88
CA ILE A 100 10.60 -3.10 11.28
C ILE A 100 11.51 -4.32 11.40
N GLU A 101 12.76 -4.14 11.83
CA GLU A 101 13.69 -5.26 12.01
C GLU A 101 13.08 -6.30 12.96
N LYS A 102 12.88 -7.53 12.47
CA LYS A 102 12.36 -8.67 13.25
C LYS A 102 13.46 -9.37 14.08
N GLY A 103 14.64 -8.75 14.24
CA GLY A 103 15.80 -9.37 14.87
C GLY A 103 16.02 -8.92 16.32
N GLY A 104 15.68 -9.78 17.28
CA GLY A 104 16.18 -9.70 18.67
C GLY A 104 15.24 -9.02 19.68
N SER A 105 14.79 -9.80 20.66
CA SER A 105 14.07 -9.39 21.89
C SER A 105 12.81 -8.50 21.72
N GLY A 106 11.67 -9.15 21.44
CA GLY A 106 10.35 -8.62 21.78
C GLY A 106 9.73 -7.63 20.78
N CYS A 107 8.44 -7.81 20.50
CA CYS A 107 7.59 -7.03 19.59
C CYS A 107 7.34 -5.55 19.98
N PHE A 108 8.20 -4.93 20.78
CA PHE A 108 7.98 -3.60 21.34
C PHE A 108 9.27 -2.78 21.32
N CYS A 109 9.70 -2.40 20.12
CA CYS A 109 10.72 -1.36 19.94
C CYS A 109 10.05 0.02 19.77
N PRO A 110 10.69 1.11 20.21
CA PRO A 110 10.20 2.49 20.02
C PRO A 110 9.77 2.80 18.58
N GLU A 111 10.52 2.28 17.61
CA GLU A 111 10.31 2.45 16.18
C GLU A 111 8.95 1.86 15.78
N SER A 112 8.66 0.63 16.21
CA SER A 112 7.39 -0.05 15.91
C SER A 112 6.19 0.67 16.55
N ALA A 113 6.36 1.23 17.75
CA ALA A 113 5.31 2.00 18.43
C ALA A 113 5.04 3.32 17.70
N PHE A 114 6.11 4.02 17.30
CA PHE A 114 6.03 5.27 16.53
C PHE A 114 5.35 5.04 15.18
N LEU A 115 5.79 4.06 14.39
CA LEU A 115 5.21 3.76 13.07
C LEU A 115 3.72 3.40 13.18
N ARG A 116 3.33 2.63 14.21
CA ARG A 116 1.91 2.31 14.47
C ARG A 116 1.09 3.54 14.82
N ALA A 117 1.62 4.45 15.64
CA ALA A 117 0.96 5.69 15.99
C ALA A 117 0.81 6.62 14.77
N PHE A 118 1.87 6.74 13.97
CA PHE A 118 1.87 7.49 12.72
C PHE A 118 0.85 6.94 11.71
N LEU A 119 0.87 5.63 11.43
CA LEU A 119 -0.10 4.99 10.53
C LEU A 119 -1.53 5.21 11.02
N LYS A 120 -1.78 5.07 12.33
CA LYS A 120 -3.11 5.34 12.89
C LYS A 120 -3.53 6.79 12.67
N HIS A 121 -2.62 7.75 12.83
CA HIS A 121 -2.90 9.17 12.62
C HIS A 121 -3.31 9.45 11.16
N VAL A 122 -2.47 9.02 10.22
CA VAL A 122 -2.68 9.24 8.77
C VAL A 122 -3.96 8.55 8.29
N LEU A 123 -4.22 7.32 8.74
CA LEU A 123 -5.43 6.58 8.37
C LEU A 123 -6.72 7.20 8.93
N VAL A 124 -6.65 7.99 10.00
CA VAL A 124 -7.83 8.63 10.59
C VAL A 124 -8.08 10.03 10.04
N ARG A 125 -7.02 10.81 9.75
CA ARG A 125 -7.16 12.24 9.45
C ARG A 125 -7.14 12.62 7.97
N GLU A 126 -6.44 11.84 7.16
CA GLU A 126 -6.21 12.24 5.78
C GLU A 126 -7.42 11.93 4.92
N ASP A 127 -7.43 12.37 3.66
CA ASP A 127 -8.54 12.04 2.75
C ASP A 127 -8.27 10.68 2.08
N VAL A 128 -7.25 10.63 1.22
CA VAL A 128 -6.83 9.41 0.52
C VAL A 128 -5.48 8.94 1.04
N VAL A 129 -5.41 7.67 1.46
CA VAL A 129 -4.15 7.02 1.86
C VAL A 129 -4.01 5.72 1.11
N ILE A 130 -2.90 5.53 0.42
CA ILE A 130 -2.51 4.29 -0.24
C ILE A 130 -1.33 3.70 0.52
N LEU A 131 -1.48 2.48 1.06
CA LEU A 131 -0.42 1.74 1.72
C LEU A 131 0.07 0.63 0.77
N ASP A 132 1.32 0.69 0.35
CA ASP A 132 1.97 -0.39 -0.41
C ASP A 132 2.78 -1.29 0.52
N PHE A 133 2.35 -2.54 0.70
CA PHE A 133 3.05 -3.50 1.55
C PHE A 133 3.83 -4.51 0.73
N GLU A 134 5.14 -4.61 0.98
CA GLU A 134 6.00 -5.61 0.35
C GLU A 134 5.62 -7.05 0.76
N ALA A 135 5.58 -7.29 2.08
CA ALA A 135 5.26 -8.56 2.70
C ALA A 135 3.99 -8.43 3.55
N GLY A 136 2.84 -8.59 2.88
CA GLY A 136 1.53 -8.78 3.50
C GLY A 136 1.10 -7.71 4.52
N ILE A 137 -0.04 -7.95 5.18
CA ILE A 137 -0.64 -7.01 6.14
C ILE A 137 -0.25 -7.33 7.59
N GLU A 138 0.62 -8.31 7.81
CA GLU A 138 1.06 -8.76 9.15
C GLU A 138 1.74 -7.66 9.99
N HIS A 139 2.23 -6.61 9.33
CA HIS A 139 2.85 -5.47 9.98
C HIS A 139 1.83 -4.50 10.57
N LEU A 140 0.55 -4.60 10.17
CA LEU A 140 -0.54 -3.84 10.77
C LEU A 140 -1.01 -4.49 12.07
N GLY A 141 -1.00 -3.71 13.15
CA GLY A 141 -1.73 -4.10 14.36
C GLY A 141 -3.24 -4.02 14.13
N ARG A 142 -4.04 -4.85 14.85
CA ARG A 142 -5.51 -4.84 14.78
C ARG A 142 -6.12 -3.43 14.90
N GLY A 143 -5.56 -2.60 15.77
CA GLY A 143 -6.03 -1.22 15.98
C GLY A 143 -5.81 -0.29 14.77
N THR A 144 -4.78 -0.56 13.96
CA THR A 144 -4.47 0.20 12.74
C THR A 144 -5.26 -0.34 11.55
N ALA A 145 -5.29 -1.67 11.39
CA ALA A 145 -5.98 -2.35 10.29
C ALA A 145 -7.48 -2.02 10.19
N ARG A 146 -8.16 -1.80 11.32
CA ARG A 146 -9.58 -1.40 11.34
C ARG A 146 -9.89 -0.03 10.71
N ASN A 147 -8.87 0.81 10.49
CA ASN A 147 -9.00 2.09 9.78
C ASN A 147 -8.66 1.97 8.29
N VAL A 148 -8.35 0.77 7.81
CA VAL A 148 -8.23 0.50 6.37
C VAL A 148 -9.64 0.23 5.84
N ASP A 149 -10.07 1.03 4.88
CA ASP A 149 -11.38 0.90 4.24
C ASP A 149 -11.38 -0.32 3.32
N VAL A 150 -10.28 -0.54 2.59
CA VAL A 150 -10.16 -1.54 1.53
C VAL A 150 -8.79 -2.22 1.57
N LEU A 151 -8.78 -3.54 1.46
CA LEU A 151 -7.59 -4.32 1.12
C LEU A 151 -7.69 -4.84 -0.31
N LEU A 152 -6.78 -4.40 -1.17
CA LEU A 152 -6.60 -4.90 -2.53
C LEU A 152 -5.52 -5.99 -2.56
N ILE A 153 -5.88 -7.17 -3.06
CA ILE A 153 -4.97 -8.27 -3.29
C ILE A 153 -4.59 -8.30 -4.77
N VAL A 154 -3.33 -8.02 -5.08
CA VAL A 154 -2.79 -8.14 -6.43
C VAL A 154 -2.25 -9.54 -6.64
N LEU A 155 -2.69 -10.20 -7.71
CA LEU A 155 -2.22 -11.54 -8.09
C LEU A 155 -1.99 -11.66 -9.59
N GLU A 156 -1.11 -12.58 -9.96
CA GLU A 156 -0.92 -13.04 -11.36
C GLU A 156 -1.80 -14.27 -11.65
N PRO A 157 -2.05 -14.63 -12.92
CA PRO A 157 -2.89 -15.76 -13.30
C PRO A 157 -2.22 -17.11 -12.97
N SER A 158 -2.22 -17.49 -11.69
CA SER A 158 -1.67 -18.76 -11.23
C SER A 158 -2.36 -19.29 -9.98
N LEU A 159 -2.44 -20.63 -9.87
CA LEU A 159 -3.00 -21.31 -8.70
C LEU A 159 -2.29 -20.91 -7.39
N LYS A 160 -0.96 -20.77 -7.42
CA LYS A 160 -0.16 -20.36 -6.26
C LYS A 160 -0.52 -18.94 -5.78
N ALA A 161 -0.88 -18.05 -6.71
CA ALA A 161 -1.29 -16.70 -6.35
C ALA A 161 -2.70 -16.69 -5.73
N VAL A 162 -3.62 -17.53 -6.21
CA VAL A 162 -4.94 -17.74 -5.58
C VAL A 162 -4.81 -18.27 -4.15
N GLU A 163 -3.92 -19.24 -3.91
CA GLU A 163 -3.64 -19.73 -2.55
C GLU A 163 -3.11 -18.62 -1.63
N THR A 164 -2.27 -17.74 -2.15
CA THR A 164 -1.75 -16.58 -1.43
C THR A 164 -2.89 -15.61 -1.09
N ALA A 165 -3.79 -15.34 -2.03
CA ALA A 165 -4.97 -14.51 -1.80
C ALA A 165 -5.86 -15.06 -0.68
N ARG A 166 -6.09 -16.38 -0.64
CA ARG A 166 -6.85 -17.03 0.44
C ARG A 166 -6.17 -16.93 1.81
N ARG A 167 -4.83 -16.95 1.86
CA ARG A 167 -4.09 -16.72 3.12
C ARG A 167 -4.23 -15.28 3.59
N ILE A 168 -4.08 -14.31 2.68
CA ILE A 168 -4.26 -12.88 2.97
C ILE A 168 -5.69 -12.60 3.45
N LYS A 169 -6.70 -13.25 2.85
CA LYS A 169 -8.09 -13.16 3.32
C LYS A 169 -8.24 -13.53 4.80
N LYS A 170 -7.74 -14.69 5.21
CA LYS A 170 -7.81 -15.12 6.62
C LYS A 170 -7.15 -14.11 7.56
N LEU A 171 -5.96 -13.61 7.19
CA LEU A 171 -5.26 -12.58 7.96
C LEU A 171 -6.08 -11.28 8.05
N SER A 172 -6.77 -10.90 6.98
CA SER A 172 -7.58 -9.68 6.94
C SER A 172 -8.80 -9.77 7.87
N GLU A 173 -9.42 -10.96 7.97
CA GLU A 173 -10.54 -11.24 8.87
C GLU A 173 -10.08 -11.16 10.33
N ASP A 174 -8.93 -11.75 10.65
CA ASP A 174 -8.32 -11.69 12.00
C ASP A 174 -7.96 -10.27 12.43
N LEU A 175 -7.63 -9.41 11.45
CA LEU A 175 -7.31 -7.99 11.67
C LEU A 175 -8.56 -7.09 11.69
N GLY A 176 -9.70 -7.59 11.23
CA GLY A 176 -10.96 -6.87 11.18
C GLY A 176 -11.06 -5.85 10.04
N ILE A 177 -10.40 -6.12 8.91
CA ILE A 177 -10.57 -5.34 7.67
C ILE A 177 -11.91 -5.74 7.03
N ARG A 178 -12.73 -4.75 6.65
CA ARG A 178 -14.11 -4.99 6.23
C ARG A 178 -14.25 -5.36 4.77
N ASN A 179 -13.53 -4.65 3.89
CA ASN A 179 -13.64 -4.83 2.45
C ASN A 179 -12.34 -5.39 1.89
N LEU A 180 -12.45 -6.48 1.14
CA LEU A 180 -11.34 -7.17 0.51
C LEU A 180 -11.71 -7.47 -0.93
N PHE A 181 -10.82 -7.11 -1.85
CA PHE A 181 -11.00 -7.32 -3.28
C PHE A 181 -9.72 -7.79 -3.93
N ALA A 182 -9.84 -8.52 -5.03
CA ALA A 182 -8.73 -8.97 -5.85
C ALA A 182 -8.60 -8.15 -7.14
N VAL A 183 -7.36 -7.95 -7.57
CA VAL A 183 -6.98 -7.41 -8.88
C VAL A 183 -6.05 -8.41 -9.55
N LEU A 184 -6.39 -8.83 -10.77
CA LEU A 184 -5.56 -9.72 -11.57
C LEU A 184 -4.60 -8.89 -12.42
N ASN A 185 -3.30 -8.98 -12.16
CA ASN A 185 -2.29 -8.31 -12.97
C ASN A 185 -1.65 -9.26 -13.99
N LYS A 186 -1.10 -8.69 -15.06
CA LYS A 186 -0.41 -9.41 -16.16
C LYS A 186 -1.31 -10.46 -16.81
N SER A 187 -2.61 -10.16 -16.94
CA SER A 187 -3.58 -11.05 -17.56
C SER A 187 -3.36 -11.16 -19.07
N LYS A 188 -3.64 -12.34 -19.62
CA LYS A 188 -3.69 -12.68 -21.05
C LYS A 188 -5.00 -13.38 -21.42
N GLY A 189 -6.06 -13.18 -20.64
CA GLY A 189 -7.40 -13.74 -20.86
C GLY A 189 -7.85 -14.77 -19.83
N GLU A 190 -7.16 -14.89 -18.69
CA GLU A 190 -7.44 -15.87 -17.65
C GLU A 190 -8.44 -15.36 -16.58
N GLU A 191 -9.09 -14.21 -16.77
CA GLU A 191 -9.96 -13.56 -15.78
C GLU A 191 -11.05 -14.49 -15.25
N GLU A 192 -11.74 -15.19 -16.15
CA GLU A 192 -12.89 -16.03 -15.80
C GLU A 192 -12.46 -17.29 -15.03
N GLU A 193 -11.30 -17.85 -15.39
CA GLU A 193 -10.74 -19.00 -14.70
C GLU A 193 -10.28 -18.61 -13.28
N ILE A 194 -9.56 -17.50 -13.16
CA ILE A 194 -9.10 -16.97 -11.87
C ILE A 194 -10.28 -16.55 -10.99
N ARG A 195 -11.33 -15.95 -11.55
CA ARG A 195 -12.55 -15.61 -10.81
C ARG A 195 -13.18 -16.84 -10.17
N LYS A 196 -13.29 -17.95 -10.89
CA LYS A 196 -13.81 -19.22 -10.34
C LYS A 196 -12.91 -19.76 -9.23
N LEU A 197 -11.60 -19.69 -9.40
CA LEU A 197 -10.63 -20.17 -8.42
C LEU A 197 -10.63 -19.32 -7.14
N LEU A 198 -10.81 -18.01 -7.24
CA LEU A 198 -10.87 -17.10 -6.09
C LEU A 198 -12.10 -17.36 -5.20
N GLY A 199 -13.19 -17.87 -5.77
CA GLY A 199 -14.39 -18.22 -5.03
C GLY A 199 -15.08 -17.00 -4.43
N ASP A 200 -14.96 -16.82 -3.12
CA ASP A 200 -15.61 -15.77 -2.35
C ASP A 200 -14.78 -14.48 -2.22
N ILE A 201 -13.60 -14.41 -2.85
CA ILE A 201 -12.80 -13.20 -3.00
C ILE A 201 -13.25 -12.49 -4.29
N PRO A 202 -13.90 -11.30 -4.23
CA PRO A 202 -14.38 -10.64 -5.43
C PRO A 202 -13.24 -10.08 -6.27
N LEU A 203 -13.13 -10.53 -7.52
CA LEU A 203 -12.23 -9.97 -8.52
C LEU A 203 -12.86 -8.72 -9.17
N ILE A 204 -12.30 -7.56 -8.90
CA ILE A 204 -12.87 -6.26 -9.31
C ILE A 204 -12.33 -5.76 -10.65
N GLY A 205 -11.17 -6.24 -11.10
CA GLY A 205 -10.68 -5.94 -12.44
C GLY A 205 -9.41 -6.69 -12.76
N SER A 206 -8.94 -6.53 -13.99
CA SER A 206 -7.67 -7.04 -14.46
C SER A 206 -6.86 -5.96 -15.15
N ILE A 207 -5.54 -6.08 -15.06
CA ILE A 207 -4.57 -5.28 -15.80
C ILE A 207 -3.92 -6.26 -16.80
N PRO A 208 -4.03 -6.01 -18.11
CA PRO A 208 -3.45 -6.87 -19.12
C PRO A 208 -1.92 -6.81 -19.08
N TYR A 209 -1.27 -7.88 -19.53
CA TYR A 209 0.17 -7.87 -19.74
C TYR A 209 0.54 -6.84 -20.83
N ASP A 210 1.43 -5.91 -20.50
CA ASP A 210 1.95 -4.89 -21.42
C ASP A 210 3.47 -4.92 -21.42
N GLU A 211 4.08 -5.20 -22.58
CA GLU A 211 5.54 -5.24 -22.73
C GLU A 211 6.18 -3.87 -22.46
N ARG A 212 5.47 -2.77 -22.72
CA ARG A 212 5.96 -1.40 -22.45
C ARG A 212 6.19 -1.16 -20.96
N LEU A 213 5.31 -1.71 -20.11
CA LEU A 213 5.47 -1.63 -18.65
C LEU A 213 6.70 -2.39 -18.18
N ARG A 214 6.97 -3.54 -18.78
CA ARG A 214 8.17 -4.33 -18.48
C ARG A 214 9.45 -3.60 -18.92
N GLU A 215 9.43 -2.96 -20.08
CA GLU A 215 10.57 -2.15 -20.54
C GLU A 215 10.79 -0.91 -19.66
N ALA A 216 9.72 -0.24 -19.25
CA ALA A 216 9.79 0.92 -18.37
C ALA A 216 10.34 0.57 -16.99
N ASP A 217 9.93 -0.56 -16.41
CA ASP A 217 10.47 -1.09 -15.15
C ASP A 217 12.00 -1.28 -15.24
N ILE A 218 12.49 -1.82 -16.36
CA ILE A 218 13.94 -1.98 -16.61
C ILE A 218 14.66 -0.63 -16.72
N ARG A 219 13.98 0.41 -17.21
CA ARG A 219 14.54 1.76 -17.41
C ARG A 219 14.33 2.69 -16.21
N GLY A 220 13.58 2.28 -15.19
CA GLY A 220 13.17 3.13 -14.08
C GLY A 220 12.19 4.25 -14.50
N GLU A 221 11.42 4.03 -15.56
CA GLU A 221 10.43 4.99 -16.06
C GLU A 221 9.07 4.78 -15.34
N PRO A 222 8.38 5.86 -14.92
CA PRO A 222 7.07 5.75 -14.29
C PRO A 222 6.05 5.01 -15.17
N PRO A 223 5.41 3.93 -14.67
CA PRO A 223 4.63 3.01 -15.51
C PRO A 223 3.37 3.65 -16.11
N PHE A 224 2.77 4.62 -15.41
CA PHE A 224 1.59 5.33 -15.93
C PHE A 224 1.94 6.31 -17.06
N GLU A 225 3.19 6.72 -17.25
CA GLU A 225 3.56 7.58 -18.39
C GLU A 225 3.69 6.81 -19.70
N VAL A 226 4.00 5.52 -19.62
CA VAL A 226 4.33 4.69 -20.78
C VAL A 226 3.16 3.84 -21.26
N SER A 227 2.12 3.64 -20.43
CA SER A 227 0.98 2.77 -20.74
C SER A 227 -0.36 3.43 -20.38
N GLU A 228 -1.06 3.90 -21.42
CA GLU A 228 -2.46 4.31 -21.30
C GLU A 228 -3.37 3.14 -20.91
N THR A 229 -3.05 1.93 -21.35
CA THR A 229 -3.78 0.71 -20.97
C THR A 229 -3.74 0.48 -19.46
N LEU A 230 -2.59 0.70 -18.82
CA LEU A 230 -2.50 0.65 -17.35
C LEU A 230 -3.41 1.68 -16.71
N LYS A 231 -3.37 2.94 -17.16
CA LYS A 231 -4.21 4.02 -16.62
C LYS A 231 -5.69 3.68 -16.74
N GLU A 232 -6.13 3.23 -17.91
CA GLU A 232 -7.52 2.85 -18.17
C GLU A 232 -7.97 1.70 -17.26
N SER A 233 -7.19 0.59 -17.20
CA SER A 233 -7.52 -0.54 -16.34
C SER A 233 -7.56 -0.15 -14.86
N VAL A 234 -6.62 0.66 -14.39
CA VAL A 234 -6.59 1.11 -12.98
C VAL A 234 -7.73 2.09 -12.69
N LYS A 235 -8.11 2.92 -13.66
CA LYS A 235 -9.27 3.80 -13.54
C LYS A 235 -10.57 3.01 -13.43
N GLU A 236 -10.78 1.99 -14.26
CA GLU A 236 -11.95 1.10 -14.15
C GLU A 236 -11.98 0.36 -12.79
N ILE A 237 -10.83 -0.10 -12.32
CA ILE A 237 -10.69 -0.73 -10.99
C ILE A 237 -11.07 0.27 -9.89
N LYS A 238 -10.61 1.52 -9.97
CA LYS A 238 -10.92 2.60 -9.03
C LYS A 238 -12.42 2.90 -9.00
N GLU A 239 -13.04 3.11 -10.15
CA GLU A 239 -14.47 3.42 -10.26
C GLU A 239 -15.31 2.28 -9.67
N ARG A 240 -15.01 1.03 -10.05
CA ARG A 240 -15.69 -0.13 -9.49
C ARG A 240 -15.45 -0.28 -7.99
N LEU A 241 -14.26 0.07 -7.51
CA LEU A 241 -13.97 0.05 -6.08
C LEU A 241 -14.85 1.05 -5.33
N GLU A 242 -14.97 2.29 -5.81
CA GLU A 242 -15.82 3.34 -5.23
C GLU A 242 -17.31 2.92 -5.22
N ASP A 243 -17.79 2.31 -6.30
CA ASP A 243 -19.16 1.77 -6.38
C ASP A 243 -19.43 0.69 -5.31
N LEU A 244 -18.49 -0.24 -5.12
CA LEU A 244 -18.66 -1.37 -4.19
C LEU A 244 -18.67 -0.95 -2.72
N ILE A 245 -17.95 0.13 -2.39
CA ILE A 245 -17.89 0.67 -1.02
C ILE A 245 -18.93 1.76 -0.76
N ARG A 246 -19.73 2.15 -1.77
CA ARG A 246 -20.78 3.18 -1.70
C ARG A 246 -20.26 4.55 -1.24
N ILE A 247 -19.17 5.02 -1.86
CA ILE A 247 -18.59 6.35 -1.60
C ILE A 247 -18.72 7.19 -2.87
#